data_AF-A0A669QSJ8-F1
#
_entry.id   AF-A0A669QSJ8-F1
#
_cell.length_a   1.000
_cell.length_b   1.000
_cell.length_c   1.000
_cell.angle_alpha   90.00
_cell.angle_beta   90.00
_cell.angle_gamma   90.00
#
_symmetry.space_group_name_H-M   'P 1'
#
loop_
_entity.id
_entity.type
_entity.pdbx_description
1 polymer ?
#
loop_
_entity_poly.entity_id
_entity_poly.type
_entity_poly.pdbx_seq_one_letter_code
_entity_poly.pdbx_strand_id
1 'polypeptide(L)' 'MALDLDELLRRSKTRFQTSILGILERYNYPFEDDFVISMETLTYDTPDGPKQWGDLSIKELRKLFKVPYNIVNISVYL' A
#
# COMPACT_ATOMS: atom_id res chain seq x y z
N MET A 1 -0.29 27.91 -23.93
CA MET A 1 -1.08 26.68 -23.68
C MET A 1 -0.22 25.41 -23.77
N ALA A 2 0.55 25.18 -24.84
CA ALA A 2 1.44 24.00 -24.93
C ALA A 2 2.50 23.93 -23.80
N LEU A 3 3.11 25.06 -23.45
CA LEU A 3 4.10 25.16 -22.35
C LEU A 3 3.53 24.80 -20.96
N ASP A 4 2.22 24.91 -20.76
CA ASP A 4 1.56 24.58 -19.49
C ASP A 4 1.28 23.08 -19.38
N LEU A 5 0.82 22.46 -20.48
CA LEU A 5 0.60 21.02 -20.53
C LEU A 5 1.90 20.21 -20.35
N ASP A 6 2.99 20.63 -21.00
CA ASP A 6 4.28 19.94 -20.89
C ASP A 6 4.83 19.98 -19.46
N GLU A 7 4.69 21.13 -18.77
CA GLU A 7 5.11 21.26 -17.38
C GLU A 7 4.23 20.41 -16.43
N LEU A 8 2.91 20.36 -16.68
CA LEU A 8 2.00 19.49 -15.92
C LEU A 8 2.36 18.02 -16.10
N LEU A 9 2.61 17.57 -17.34
CA LEU A 9 3.02 16.20 -17.65
C LEU A 9 4.36 15.87 -17.01
N ARG A 10 5.35 16.77 -17.08
CA ARG A 10 6.66 16.60 -16.45
C ARG A 10 6.54 16.46 -14.93
N ARG A 11 5.73 17.29 -14.28
CA ARG A 11 5.46 17.19 -12.84
C ARG A 11 4.76 15.89 -12.48
N SER A 12 3.78 15.48 -13.28
CA SER A 12 3.06 14.21 -13.07
C SER A 12 4.01 13.02 -13.14
N LYS A 13 4.84 12.94 -14.19
CA LYS A 13 5.88 11.91 -14.35
C LYS A 13 6.83 11.87 -13.15
N THR A 14 7.32 13.03 -12.73
CA THR A 14 8.27 13.13 -11.61
C THR A 14 7.65 12.57 -10.33
N ARG A 15 6.42 12.98 -10.00
CA ARG A 15 5.71 12.47 -8.82
C ARG A 15 5.48 10.96 -8.90
N PHE A 16 5.05 10.46 -10.06
CA PHE A 16 4.84 9.03 -10.26
C PHE A 16 6.12 8.22 -10.07
N GLN A 17 7.23 8.66 -10.68
CA GLN A 17 8.53 7.99 -10.54
C GLN A 17 9.00 7.98 -9.09
N THR A 18 8.92 9.10 -8.38
CA THR A 18 9.27 9.17 -6.96
C THR A 18 8.40 8.24 -6.12
N SER A 19 7.09 8.19 -6.37
CA SER A 19 6.18 7.30 -5.65
C SER A 19 6.50 5.81 -5.89
N ILE A 20 6.75 5.41 -7.14
CA ILE A 20 7.08 4.01 -7.45
C ILE A 20 8.41 3.60 -6.83
N LEU A 21 9.44 4.43 -6.93
CA LEU A 21 10.72 4.15 -6.29
C LEU A 21 10.58 4.04 -4.77
N GLY A 22 9.81 4.92 -4.14
CA GLY A 22 9.53 4.84 -2.71
C GLY A 22 8.75 3.59 -2.31
N ILE A 23 7.83 3.09 -3.14
CA ILE A 23 7.16 1.80 -2.92
C ILE A 23 8.17 0.67 -3.01
N LEU A 24 8.99 0.64 -4.05
CA LEU A 24 10.00 -0.41 -4.23
C LEU A 24 10.97 -0.46 -3.04
N GLU A 25 11.57 0.67 -2.67
CA GLU A 25 12.47 0.75 -1.52
C GLU A 25 11.80 0.27 -0.23
N ARG A 26 10.54 0.65 -0.04
CA ARG A 26 9.79 0.30 1.17
C ARG A 26 9.45 -1.17 1.25
N TYR A 27 9.16 -1.85 0.15
CA TYR A 27 8.77 -3.26 0.13
C TYR A 27 9.93 -4.19 -0.27
N ASN A 28 11.14 -3.66 -0.45
CA ASN A 28 12.34 -4.43 -0.79
C ASN A 28 13.02 -5.02 0.46
N TYR A 29 12.26 -5.72 1.29
CA TYR A 29 12.74 -6.48 2.44
C TYR A 29 11.90 -7.77 2.59
N PRO A 30 12.43 -8.83 3.21
CA PRO A 30 11.69 -10.09 3.36
C PRO A 30 10.53 -9.94 4.36
N PHE A 31 9.37 -10.52 4.02
CA PHE A 31 8.13 -10.45 4.81
C PHE A 31 7.96 -11.64 5.77
N GLU A 32 9.05 -12.13 6.38
CA GLU A 32 9.08 -13.40 7.13
C GLU A 32 8.11 -13.44 8.33
N ASP A 33 7.90 -12.30 8.99
CA ASP A 33 7.01 -12.17 10.16
C ASP A 33 5.61 -11.62 9.82
N ASP A 34 5.30 -11.42 8.53
CA ASP A 34 4.04 -10.81 8.11
C ASP A 34 2.90 -11.84 8.00
N PHE A 35 1.66 -11.36 8.08
CA PHE A 35 0.48 -12.18 7.89
C PHE A 35 0.37 -12.67 6.44
N VAL A 36 0.20 -13.97 6.26
CA VAL A 36 -0.10 -14.59 4.96
C VAL A 36 -1.61 -14.61 4.76
N ILE A 37 -2.06 -14.04 3.64
CA ILE A 37 -3.47 -14.04 3.25
C ILE A 37 -3.73 -15.27 2.38
N SER A 38 -4.69 -16.09 2.80
CA SER A 38 -5.25 -17.15 1.95
C SER A 38 -6.09 -16.53 0.86
N MET A 39 -5.71 -16.72 -0.40
CA MET A 39 -6.46 -16.19 -1.55
C MET A 39 -7.76 -16.95 -1.83
N GLU A 40 -7.91 -18.18 -1.33
CA GLU A 40 -9.14 -18.98 -1.47
C GLU A 40 -10.26 -18.43 -0.60
N THR A 41 -9.93 -18.04 0.62
CA THR A 41 -10.90 -17.62 1.65
C THR A 41 -10.88 -16.13 1.92
N LEU A 42 -9.89 -15.40 1.38
CA LEU A 42 -9.57 -14.01 1.69
C LEU A 42 -9.42 -13.78 3.20
N THR A 43 -8.79 -14.72 3.91
CA THR A 43 -8.56 -14.63 5.36
C THR A 43 -7.08 -14.71 5.70
N TYR A 44 -6.71 -14.20 6.87
CA TYR A 44 -5.38 -14.35 7.46
C TYR A 44 -5.50 -14.76 8.93
N ASP A 45 -4.52 -15.52 9.41
CA ASP A 45 -4.53 -16.04 10.78
C ASP A 45 -4.04 -15.00 11.77
N THR A 46 -4.74 -14.90 12.91
CA THR A 46 -4.32 -14.07 14.05
C THR A 46 -4.38 -14.90 15.33
N PRO A 47 -3.77 -14.45 16.44
CA PRO A 47 -3.90 -15.14 17.73
C PRO A 47 -5.35 -15.31 18.21
N ASP A 48 -6.28 -14.46 17.75
CA ASP A 48 -7.71 -14.52 18.07
C ASP A 48 -8.50 -15.45 17.11
N GLY A 49 -7.82 -16.05 16.12
CA GLY A 49 -8.40 -16.84 15.03
C GLY A 49 -8.31 -16.15 13.65
N PRO A 50 -8.83 -16.80 12.59
CA PRO A 50 -8.81 -16.27 11.23
C PRO A 50 -9.67 -15.01 11.12
N LYS A 51 -9.16 -13.98 10.43
CA LYS A 51 -9.88 -12.72 10.15
C LYS A 51 -10.02 -12.49 8.66
N GLN A 52 -11.14 -11.87 8.27
CA GLN A 52 -11.40 -11.46 6.88
C GLN A 52 -10.45 -10.32 6.46
N TRP A 53 -9.91 -10.44 5.26
CA TRP A 53 -9.14 -9.41 4.60
C TRP A 53 -10.06 -8.34 4.03
N GLY A 54 -9.68 -7.06 4.17
CA GLY A 54 -10.45 -5.92 3.65
C GLY A 54 -11.50 -5.32 4.60
N ASP A 55 -11.93 -6.04 5.63
CA ASP A 55 -12.91 -5.54 6.62
C ASP A 55 -12.28 -4.66 7.72
N LEU A 56 -10.96 -4.51 7.70
CA LEU A 56 -10.25 -3.71 8.69
C LEU A 56 -10.28 -2.22 8.35
N SER A 57 -10.57 -1.39 9.36
CA SER A 57 -10.38 0.04 9.24
C SER A 57 -8.89 0.38 9.07
N ILE A 58 -8.62 1.56 8.50
CA ILE A 58 -7.29 2.18 8.39
C ILE A 58 -6.55 2.22 9.73
N LYS A 59 -7.28 2.38 10.84
CA LYS A 59 -6.71 2.40 12.19
C LYS A 59 -6.26 1.02 12.66
N GLU A 60 -7.04 -0.02 12.33
CA GLU A 60 -6.72 -1.41 12.68
C GLU A 60 -5.56 -1.95 11.84
N LEU A 61 -5.55 -1.66 10.53
CA LEU A 61 -4.42 -1.99 9.65
C LEU A 61 -3.10 -1.42 10.17
N ARG A 62 -3.10 -0.16 10.64
CA ARG A 62 -1.91 0.46 11.23
C ARG A 62 -1.43 -0.24 12.49
N LYS A 63 -2.36 -0.71 13.33
CA LYS A 63 -2.02 -1.43 14.57
C LYS A 63 -1.46 -2.82 14.27
N LEU A 64 -2.06 -3.53 13.31
CA LEU A 64 -1.72 -4.91 12.97
C LEU A 64 -0.41 -5.01 12.17
N PHE A 65 -0.25 -4.16 11.16
CA PHE A 65 0.84 -4.27 10.19
C PHE A 65 1.93 -3.21 10.39
N LYS A 66 1.89 -2.46 11.52
CA LYS A 66 2.83 -1.36 11.85
C LYS A 66 3.11 -0.41 10.67
N VAL A 67 2.11 -0.18 9.84
CA VAL A 67 2.30 0.44 8.53
C VAL A 67 2.40 1.96 8.64
N PRO A 68 3.45 2.62 8.13
CA PRO A 68 3.47 4.09 8.01
C PRO A 68 2.31 4.61 7.13
N TYR A 69 1.78 5.80 7.45
CA TYR A 69 0.59 6.49 6.90
C TYR A 69 0.32 6.35 5.38
N ASN A 70 1.35 6.11 4.58
CA ASN A 70 1.32 6.24 3.13
C ASN A 70 0.84 4.98 2.38
N ILE A 71 0.78 3.81 3.02
CA ILE A 71 0.34 2.55 2.36
C ILE A 71 -1.18 2.49 2.20
N VAL A 72 -1.94 3.14 3.09
CA VAL A 72 -3.41 3.03 3.06
C VAL A 72 -4.04 3.79 1.89
N ASN A 73 -3.25 4.65 1.22
CA ASN A 73 -3.69 5.36 0.03
C ASN A 73 -3.55 4.55 -1.27
N ILE A 74 -2.85 3.41 -1.30
CA ILE A 74 -2.71 2.64 -2.55
C ILE A 74 -4.02 1.92 -2.91
N SER A 75 -4.87 1.55 -1.94
CA SER A 75 -6.22 1.03 -2.21
C SER A 75 -7.28 2.10 -2.52
N VAL A 76 -6.93 3.40 -2.47
CA VAL A 76 -7.87 4.50 -2.77
C VAL A 76 -7.62 5.11 -4.15
N TYR A 77 -6.48 4.79 -4.79
CA TYR A 77 -6.04 5.43 -6.03
C TYR A 77 -5.65 4.45 -7.15
N LEU A 78 -5.98 3.16 -7.02
CA LEU A 78 -5.95 2.17 -8.10
C LEU A 78 -7.36 1.66 -8.38
#